data_AF-A0A822GIX9-F1
#
_entry.id   AF-A0A822GIX9-F1
#
_cell.length_a   1.000
_cell.length_b   1.000
_cell.length_c   1.000
_cell.angle_alpha   90.00
_cell.angle_beta   90.00
_cell.angle_gamma   90.00
#
_symmetry.space_group_name_H-M   'P 1'
#
loop_
_entity.id
_entity.type
_entity.pdbx_description
1 polymer ?
#
loop_
_entity_poly.entity_id
_entity_poly.type
_entity_poly.pdbx_seq_one_letter_code
_entity_poly.pdbx_strand_id
1 'polypeptide(L)'
;MEEILHRLEEFDFIRIIVFSEKMIHESPIEDWPFCGVLISFHSKGFPLAKTQQYARLHQPFLINDLDKQWDIMDRIKVHEILKDAGIAQPRYGIVRRTMDADGTWETLS
;
A
#
# COMPACT_ATOMS: atom_id res chain seq x y z
N MET A 1 3.81 -12.72 10.87
CA MET A 1 4.85 -12.26 9.91
C MET A 1 6.17 -12.95 10.21
N GLU A 2 6.58 -13.03 11.48
CA GLU A 2 7.81 -13.69 11.94
C GLU A 2 8.03 -15.09 11.34
N GLU A 3 7.03 -15.98 11.39
CA GLU A 3 7.12 -17.34 10.83
C GLU A 3 7.43 -17.40 9.33
N ILE A 4 6.95 -16.43 8.54
CA ILE A 4 7.22 -16.37 7.10
C ILE A 4 8.65 -15.89 6.87
N LEU A 5 9.08 -14.88 7.62
CA LEU A 5 10.43 -14.34 7.53
C LEU A 5 11.46 -15.38 7.95
N HIS A 6 11.22 -16.11 9.05
CA HIS A 6 12.13 -17.16 9.52
C HIS A 6 12.38 -18.25 8.46
N ARG A 7 11.34 -18.69 7.76
CA ARG A 7 11.48 -19.65 6.65
C ARG A 7 12.22 -19.07 5.44
N LEU A 8 12.11 -17.77 5.20
CA LEU A 8 12.86 -17.09 4.13
C LEU A 8 14.34 -16.93 4.49
N GLU A 9 14.69 -16.85 5.77
CA GLU A 9 16.08 -16.82 6.25
C GLU A 9 16.81 -18.17 6.08
N GLU A 10 16.09 -19.28 5.87
CA GLU A 10 16.70 -20.58 5.57
C GLU A 10 17.42 -20.62 4.22
N PHE A 11 17.20 -19.62 3.35
CA PHE A 11 17.90 -19.50 2.07
C PHE A 11 19.20 -18.72 2.24
N ASP A 12 20.34 -19.38 1.99
CA ASP A 12 21.69 -18.83 2.18
C ASP A 12 22.00 -17.51 1.43
N PHE A 13 21.23 -17.21 0.38
CA PHE A 13 21.40 -16.01 -0.45
C PHE A 13 20.46 -14.86 -0.08
N ILE A 14 19.59 -15.03 0.93
CA ILE A 14 18.63 -14.03 1.37
C ILE A 14 19.03 -13.49 2.74
N ARG A 15 19.14 -12.16 2.84
CA ARG A 15 19.26 -11.47 4.13
C ARG A 15 18.02 -10.60 4.34
N ILE A 16 17.33 -10.82 5.44
CA ILE A 16 16.14 -10.04 5.81
C ILE A 16 16.55 -8.84 6.66
N ILE A 17 16.00 -7.67 6.34
CA ILE A 17 16.15 -6.44 7.12
C ILE A 17 14.75 -5.89 7.34
N VAL A 18 14.33 -5.82 8.61
CA VAL A 18 13.04 -5.24 8.99
C VAL A 18 13.26 -3.78 9.36
N PHE A 19 12.60 -2.86 8.65
CA PHE A 19 12.68 -1.43 8.95
C PHE A 19 11.81 -1.14 10.18
N SER A 20 12.36 -0.40 11.14
CA SER A 20 11.62 -0.09 12.36
C SER A 20 10.54 0.97 12.11
N GLU A 21 9.47 0.95 12.90
CA GLU A 21 8.39 1.94 12.81
C GLU A 21 8.93 3.38 12.96
N LYS A 22 9.79 3.60 13.95
CA LYS A 22 10.45 4.89 14.17
C LYS A 22 11.20 5.37 12.93
N MET A 23 11.96 4.49 12.29
CA MET A 23 12.72 4.82 11.07
C MET A 23 11.79 5.19 9.91
N ILE A 24 10.77 4.38 9.63
CA ILE A 24 9.89 4.65 8.50
C ILE A 24 9.11 5.96 8.68
N HIS A 25 8.82 6.36 9.92
CA HIS A 25 8.13 7.60 10.21
C HIS A 25 9.05 8.81 10.29
N GLU A 26 10.13 8.73 11.07
CA GLU A 26 10.92 9.89 11.48
C GLU A 26 12.18 10.10 10.64
N SER A 27 12.85 9.02 10.21
CA SER A 27 14.13 9.12 9.49
C SER A 27 13.93 9.51 8.02
N PRO A 28 14.79 10.34 7.43
CA PRO A 28 14.75 10.62 5.99
C PRO A 28 15.01 9.33 5.19
N ILE A 29 14.53 9.26 3.95
CA ILE A 29 14.57 8.01 3.15
C ILE A 29 15.98 7.57 2.78
N GLU A 30 16.91 8.52 2.71
CA GLU A 30 18.32 8.32 2.42
C GLU A 30 19.04 7.54 3.54
N ASP A 31 18.52 7.60 4.76
CA ASP A 31 19.04 6.90 5.93
C ASP A 31 18.46 5.48 6.09
N TRP A 32 17.48 5.10 5.25
CA TRP A 32 16.88 3.78 5.34
C TRP A 32 17.85 2.72 4.80
N PRO A 33 17.86 1.49 5.36
CA PRO A 33 18.74 0.44 4.89
C PRO A 33 18.47 0.11 3.42
N PHE A 34 19.53 -0.02 2.62
CA PHE A 34 19.39 -0.49 1.24
C PHE A 34 18.85 -1.92 1.20
N CYS A 35 17.98 -2.21 0.23
CA CYS A 35 17.53 -3.55 -0.09
C CYS A 35 17.41 -3.74 -1.62
N GLY A 36 17.71 -4.95 -2.11
CA GLY A 36 17.48 -5.31 -3.52
C GLY A 36 16.04 -5.71 -3.81
N VAL A 37 15.30 -6.16 -2.80
CA VAL A 37 13.90 -6.56 -2.87
C VAL A 37 13.14 -5.88 -1.73
N LEU A 38 12.00 -5.26 -2.03
CA LEU A 38 11.16 -4.58 -1.05
C LEU A 38 9.80 -5.27 -0.96
N ILE A 39 9.48 -5.74 0.24
CA ILE A 39 8.12 -6.17 0.63
C ILE A 39 7.54 -5.05 1.49
N SER A 40 6.51 -4.38 0.99
CA SER A 40 5.83 -3.31 1.70
C SER A 40 4.34 -3.36 1.43
N PHE A 41 3.54 -3.00 2.44
CA PHE A 41 2.08 -2.96 2.37
C PHE A 41 1.56 -1.90 3.34
N HIS A 42 0.59 -1.12 2.88
CA HIS A 42 -0.04 -0.08 3.67
C HIS A 42 -0.97 -0.68 4.73
N SER A 43 -0.89 -0.11 5.94
CA SER A 43 -1.84 -0.28 7.02
C SER A 43 -2.13 1.08 7.64
N LYS A 44 -3.08 1.17 8.58
CA LYS A 44 -3.46 2.45 9.19
C LYS A 44 -2.24 3.14 9.82
N GLY A 45 -1.93 4.35 9.33
CA GLY A 45 -0.79 5.16 9.78
C GLY A 45 0.48 4.98 8.95
N PHE A 46 0.57 3.98 8.07
CA PHE A 46 1.76 3.70 7.30
C PHE A 46 2.10 4.83 6.30
N PRO A 47 3.35 5.32 6.24
CA PRO A 47 3.74 6.42 5.35
C PRO A 47 3.99 5.92 3.90
N LEU A 48 2.91 5.55 3.20
CA LEU A 48 2.98 4.98 1.84
C LEU A 48 3.69 5.93 0.85
N ALA A 49 3.36 7.22 0.86
CA ALA A 49 3.98 8.21 -0.02
C ALA A 49 5.50 8.30 0.19
N LYS A 50 5.97 8.18 1.43
CA LYS A 50 7.40 8.19 1.76
C LYS A 50 8.09 6.90 1.29
N THR A 51 7.42 5.78 1.43
CA THR A 51 7.90 4.48 0.93
C THR A 51 8.01 4.47 -0.60
N GLN A 52 7.09 5.12 -1.31
CA GLN A 52 7.18 5.32 -2.77
C GLN A 52 8.41 6.16 -3.15
N GLN A 53 8.76 7.19 -2.36
CA GLN A 53 9.97 7.97 -2.59
C GLN A 53 11.23 7.13 -2.39
N TYR A 54 11.30 6.32 -1.33
CA TYR A 54 12.38 5.34 -1.13
C TYR A 54 12.52 4.39 -2.33
N ALA A 55 11.40 3.84 -2.82
CA ALA A 55 11.40 2.94 -3.98
C ALA A 55 11.87 3.64 -5.27
N ARG A 56 11.54 4.92 -5.48
CA ARG A 56 12.04 5.71 -6.61
C ARG A 56 13.54 5.99 -6.50
N LEU A 57 14.03 6.25 -5.29
CA LEU A 57 15.44 6.55 -5.02
C LEU A 57 16.34 5.31 -5.23
N HIS A 58 15.94 4.16 -4.70
CA HIS A 58 16.79 2.96 -4.67
C HIS A 58 16.43 1.90 -5.72
N GLN A 59 15.27 2.03 -6.37
CA GLN A 59 14.77 1.11 -7.40
C GLN A 59 14.84 -0.39 -7.01
N PRO A 60 14.37 -0.79 -5.81
CA PRO A 60 14.34 -2.21 -5.44
C PRO A 60 13.31 -2.97 -6.27
N PHE A 61 13.47 -4.29 -6.39
CA PHE A 61 12.41 -5.13 -6.91
C PHE A 61 11.21 -5.15 -5.94
N LEU A 62 10.06 -4.66 -6.39
CA LEU A 62 8.85 -4.57 -5.58
C LEU A 62 8.07 -5.89 -5.63
N ILE A 63 7.90 -6.55 -4.49
CA ILE A 63 7.04 -7.74 -4.40
C ILE A 63 5.56 -7.34 -4.48
N ASN A 64 5.21 -6.24 -3.82
CA ASN A 64 3.91 -5.61 -3.94
C ASN A 64 4.09 -4.23 -4.58
N ASP A 65 3.34 -3.97 -5.65
CA ASP A 65 3.28 -2.64 -6.25
C ASP A 65 2.78 -1.63 -5.21
N LEU A 66 3.48 -0.51 -5.06
CA LEU A 66 3.14 0.52 -4.08
C LEU A 66 2.02 1.44 -4.56
N ASP A 67 1.92 1.71 -5.86
CA ASP A 67 0.88 2.57 -6.43
C ASP A 67 -0.49 1.89 -6.37
N LYS A 68 -0.53 0.57 -6.60
CA LYS A 68 -1.76 -0.24 -6.47
C LYS A 68 -2.33 -0.27 -5.07
N GLN A 69 -1.57 0.09 -4.05
CA GLN A 69 -2.07 0.15 -2.68
C GLN A 69 -3.06 1.31 -2.48
N TRP A 70 -2.94 2.40 -3.24
CA TRP A 70 -3.94 3.46 -3.25
C TRP A 70 -5.25 2.98 -3.87
N ASP A 71 -5.18 2.24 -4.99
CA ASP A 71 -6.35 1.66 -5.66
C ASP A 71 -7.13 0.74 -4.70
N ILE A 72 -6.43 -0.07 -3.90
CA ILE A 72 -7.05 -1.01 -2.96
C ILE A 72 -7.76 -0.31 -1.80
N MET A 73 -7.36 0.92 -1.44
CA MET A 73 -8.01 1.69 -0.38
C MET A 73 -9.37 2.26 -0.80
N ASP A 74 -9.62 2.40 -2.10
CA ASP A 74 -10.91 2.83 -2.65
C ASP A 74 -11.70 1.62 -3.18
N ARG A 75 -12.79 1.29 -2.47
CA ARG A 75 -13.68 0.19 -2.87
C ARG A 75 -14.27 0.39 -4.27
N ILE A 76 -14.55 1.62 -4.68
CA ILE A 76 -15.05 1.91 -6.03
C ILE A 76 -13.99 1.49 -7.05
N LYS A 77 -12.72 1.85 -6.79
CA LYS A 77 -11.62 1.57 -7.70
C LYS A 77 -11.28 0.10 -7.78
N VAL A 78 -11.37 -0.63 -6.66
CA VAL A 78 -11.31 -2.10 -6.65
C VAL A 78 -12.40 -2.71 -7.54
N HIS A 79 -13.65 -2.27 -7.41
CA HIS A 79 -14.75 -2.80 -8.24
C HIS A 79 -14.58 -2.51 -9.73
N GLU A 80 -14.05 -1.33 -10.09
CA GLU A 80 -13.70 -0.98 -11.46
C GLU A 80 -12.61 -1.90 -12.02
N ILE A 81 -11.51 -2.12 -11.26
CA ILE A 81 -10.43 -3.03 -11.66
C ILE A 81 -10.94 -4.47 -11.86
N LEU A 82 -11.77 -4.97 -10.95
CA LEU A 82 -12.37 -6.30 -11.07
C LEU A 82 -13.27 -6.41 -12.31
N LYS A 83 -14.03 -5.35 -12.62
CA LYS A 83 -14.89 -5.29 -13.81
C LYS A 83 -14.06 -5.33 -15.09
N ASP A 84 -13.01 -4.53 -15.16
CA ASP A 84 -12.12 -4.44 -16.33
C ASP A 84 -11.37 -5.75 -16.57
N ALA A 85 -11.06 -6.49 -15.51
CA ALA A 85 -10.48 -7.83 -15.56
C ALA A 85 -11.50 -8.95 -15.93
N GLY A 86 -12.79 -8.62 -16.10
CA GLY A 86 -13.84 -9.61 -16.41
C GLY A 86 -14.20 -10.53 -15.24
N ILE A 87 -13.89 -10.12 -14.00
CA ILE A 87 -14.18 -10.90 -12.79
C ILE A 87 -15.63 -10.63 -12.36
N ALA A 88 -16.41 -11.69 -12.22
CA ALA A 88 -17.79 -11.60 -11.77
C ALA A 88 -17.86 -11.06 -10.33
N GLN A 89 -18.78 -10.12 -10.09
CA GLN A 89 -18.95 -9.44 -8.81
C GLN A 89 -20.44 -9.27 -8.47
N PRO A 90 -20.80 -9.20 -7.17
CA PRO A 90 -22.17 -8.89 -6.76
C PRO A 90 -22.65 -7.57 -7.36
N ARG A 91 -23.94 -7.48 -7.70
CA ARG A 91 -24.53 -6.23 -8.16
C ARG A 91 -24.45 -5.17 -7.06
N TYR A 92 -23.87 -4.02 -7.36
CA TYR A 92 -23.68 -2.93 -6.42
C TYR A 92 -24.14 -1.58 -7.02
N GLY A 93 -24.31 -0.58 -6.17
CA GLY A 93 -24.52 0.81 -6.55
C GLY A 93 -23.58 1.72 -5.76
N ILE A 94 -23.16 2.83 -6.35
CA ILE A 94 -22.28 3.81 -5.71
C ILE A 94 -23.14 5.02 -5.32
N VAL A 95 -23.15 5.38 -4.04
CA VAL A 95 -23.80 6.60 -3.54
C VAL A 95 -22.72 7.48 -2.94
N ARG A 96 -22.42 8.61 -3.58
CA ARG A 96 -21.49 9.62 -3.07
C ARG A 96 -22.29 10.68 -2.31
N ARG A 97 -21.85 10.99 -1.09
CA ARG A 97 -22.48 12.01 -0.24
C ARG A 97 -21.47 13.07 0.13
N THR A 98 -21.88 14.32 0.07
CA THR A 98 -21.15 15.47 0.61
C THR A 98 -21.94 16.04 1.78
N MET A 99 -21.23 16.63 2.74
CA MET A 99 -21.85 17.36 3.84
C MET A 99 -21.79 18.84 3.51
N ASP A 100 -22.95 19.48 3.49
CA ASP A 100 -23.05 20.91 3.29
C ASP A 100 -22.61 21.69 4.53
N ALA A 101 -22.37 22.99 4.36
CA ALA A 101 -21.94 23.87 5.44
C ALA A 101 -22.96 23.96 6.60
N ASP A 102 -24.23 23.61 6.35
CA ASP A 102 -25.31 23.55 7.33
C ASP A 102 -25.46 22.17 8.01
N GLY A 103 -24.59 21.21 7.66
CA GLY A 103 -24.60 19.85 8.22
C GLY A 103 -25.60 18.90 7.56
N THR A 104 -26.26 19.30 6.48
CA THR A 104 -27.11 18.40 5.68
C THR A 104 -26.29 17.54 4.71
N TRP A 105 -26.82 16.38 4.34
CA TRP A 105 -26.14 15.46 3.40
C TRP A 105 -26.78 15.56 2.02
N GLU A 106 -26.02 16.05 1.04
CA GLU A 106 -26.42 16.03 -0.36
C GLU A 106 -25.84 14.81 -1.07
N THR A 107 -26.63 14.17 -1.94
CA THR A 107 -26.12 13.13 -2.82
C THR A 107 -25.54 13.80 -4.05
N LEU A 108 -24.26 13.57 -4.32
CA LEU A 108 -23.64 14.02 -5.56
C LEU A 108 -24.23 13.18 -6.72
N SER A 109 -24.99 13.84 -7.59
CA SER A 109 -25.51 13.29 -8.86
C SER A 109 -24.40 13.04 -9.86
#